data_AF-A0A969BSU3-F1
#
_entry.id   AF-A0A969BSU3-F1
#
_cell.length_a   1.000
_cell.length_b   1.000
_cell.length_c   1.000
_cell.angle_alpha   90.00
_cell.angle_beta   90.00
_cell.angle_gamma   90.00
#
_symmetry.space_group_name_H-M   'P 1'
#
loop_
_entity.id
_entity.type
_entity.pdbx_description
1 polymer ?
#
loop_
_entity_poly.entity_id
_entity_poly.type
_entity_poly.pdbx_seq_one_letter_code
_entity_poly.pdbx_strand_id
1 'polypeptide(L)'
;MEVLASELNGNKTLAGPKERIGTAYNWFASATDRQRPASMMLPPLVLTPMATRLGEYYLAKDQTTQAIESYQRALAAFPNDMNALLGLKKAYQKAKLTKETADTEQKIQELKAQ
;
A
#
# COMPACT_ATOMS: atom_id res chain seq x y z
N MET A 1 7.39 4.65 18.23
CA MET A 1 8.68 4.52 17.51
C MET A 1 8.78 3.24 16.67
N GLU A 2 8.08 2.14 16.99
CA GLU A 2 8.24 0.86 16.28
C GLU A 2 7.69 0.82 14.83
N VAL A 3 6.58 1.50 14.52
CA VAL A 3 5.97 1.46 13.18
C VAL A 3 6.91 2.06 12.11
N LEU A 4 7.59 3.15 12.44
CA LEU A 4 8.54 3.82 11.54
C LEU A 4 9.80 2.96 11.31
N ALA A 5 10.28 2.26 12.34
CA ALA A 5 11.38 1.32 12.21
C ALA A 5 11.01 0.11 11.34
N SER A 6 9.80 -0.42 11.49
CA SER A 6 9.27 -1.48 10.63
C SER A 6 9.11 -1.01 9.18
N GLU A 7 8.66 0.23 8.94
CA GLU A 7 8.58 0.80 7.59
C GLU A 7 9.96 0.90 6.95
N LEU A 8 10.94 1.47 7.68
CA LEU A 8 12.31 1.64 7.19
C LEU A 8 12.94 0.28 6.83
N ASN A 9 12.78 -0.73 7.69
CA ASN A 9 13.30 -2.07 7.46
C ASN A 9 12.61 -2.78 6.29
N GLY A 10 11.29 -2.63 6.16
CA GLY A 10 10.53 -3.16 5.03
C GLY A 10 10.96 -2.52 3.71
N ASN A 11 11.06 -1.19 3.64
CA ASN A 11 11.49 -0.45 2.45
C ASN A 11 12.92 -0.82 2.03
N LYS A 12 13.85 -0.91 2.99
CA LYS A 12 15.23 -1.35 2.73
C LYS A 12 15.29 -2.77 2.15
N THR A 13 14.38 -3.64 2.59
CA THR A 13 14.29 -5.03 2.13
C THR A 13 13.70 -5.10 0.71
N LEU A 14 12.67 -4.30 0.42
CA LEU A 14 12.08 -4.18 -0.92
C LEU A 14 13.07 -3.63 -1.96
N ALA A 15 13.95 -2.72 -1.56
CA ALA A 15 15.01 -2.18 -2.42
C ALA A 15 16.20 -3.15 -2.63
N GLY A 16 16.20 -4.30 -1.95
CA GLY A 16 17.25 -5.31 -2.01
C GLY A 16 17.01 -6.44 -3.03
N PRO A 17 17.83 -7.51 -3.00
CA PRO A 17 17.70 -8.67 -3.89
C PRO A 17 16.32 -9.36 -3.79
N LYS A 18 15.81 -9.89 -4.91
CA LYS A 18 14.44 -10.47 -5.02
C LYS A 18 14.17 -11.60 -4.01
N GLU A 19 15.23 -12.28 -3.59
CA GLU A 19 15.23 -13.38 -2.63
C GLU A 19 14.88 -12.89 -1.21
N ARG A 20 15.24 -11.64 -0.88
CA ARG A 20 14.98 -11.04 0.44
C ARG A 20 13.61 -10.37 0.53
N ILE A 21 12.94 -10.11 -0.59
CA ILE A 21 11.62 -9.47 -0.63
C ILE A 21 10.62 -10.18 0.31
N GLY A 22 10.70 -11.51 0.43
CA GLY A 22 9.81 -12.32 1.28
C GLY A 22 9.79 -11.93 2.77
N THR A 23 10.87 -11.35 3.30
CA THR A 23 10.92 -10.94 4.72
C THR A 23 10.31 -9.57 4.95
N ALA A 24 10.11 -8.75 3.89
CA ALA A 24 9.44 -7.45 3.97
C ALA A 24 7.99 -7.58 4.45
N TYR A 25 7.32 -8.69 4.11
CA TYR A 25 5.97 -8.99 4.58
C TYR A 25 5.86 -8.98 6.11
N ASN A 26 6.80 -9.61 6.82
CA ASN A 26 6.75 -9.70 8.29
C ASN A 26 6.87 -8.31 8.94
N TRP A 27 7.68 -7.43 8.35
CA TRP A 27 7.84 -6.05 8.82
C TRP A 27 6.56 -5.23 8.61
N PHE A 28 5.94 -5.32 7.44
CA PHE A 28 4.71 -4.57 7.14
C PHE A 28 3.49 -5.15 7.88
N ALA A 29 3.32 -6.47 7.89
CA ALA A 29 2.21 -7.15 8.55
C ALA A 29 2.14 -6.83 10.04
N SER A 30 3.28 -6.90 10.75
CA SER A 30 3.35 -6.58 12.19
C SER A 30 3.03 -5.10 12.49
N ALA A 31 3.23 -4.21 11.52
CA ALA A 31 2.94 -2.80 11.68
C ALA A 31 1.47 -2.44 11.38
N THR A 32 0.80 -3.22 10.52
CA THR A 32 -0.64 -3.06 10.23
C THR A 32 -1.51 -3.18 11.49
N ASP A 33 -1.22 -4.15 12.36
CA ASP A 33 -1.99 -4.35 13.60
C ASP A 33 -1.85 -3.18 14.59
N ARG A 34 -0.75 -2.44 14.50
CA ARG A 34 -0.46 -1.29 15.37
C ARG A 34 -0.98 0.05 14.82
N GLN A 35 -1.40 0.12 13.56
CA GLN A 35 -2.05 1.30 12.97
C GLN A 35 -3.57 1.33 13.25
N ARG A 36 -4.13 0.38 14.01
CA ARG A 36 -5.56 0.34 14.32
C ARG A 36 -6.01 1.52 15.22
N PRO A 37 -7.29 1.93 15.16
CA PRO A 37 -7.77 3.24 15.63
C PRO A 37 -7.76 3.50 17.14
N ALA A 38 -7.27 2.58 17.99
CA ALA A 38 -7.54 2.62 19.42
C ALA A 38 -6.87 3.79 20.20
N SER A 39 -6.04 4.63 19.57
CA SER A 39 -5.40 5.76 20.27
C SER A 39 -4.95 6.90 19.34
N MET A 40 -5.81 7.35 18.42
CA MET A 40 -5.56 8.59 17.66
C MET A 40 -5.78 9.83 18.54
N MET A 41 -4.89 10.10 19.51
CA MET A 41 -4.75 11.43 20.12
C MET A 41 -3.73 12.29 19.36
N LEU A 42 -2.92 11.69 18.49
CA LEU A 42 -2.06 12.38 17.54
C LEU A 42 -2.15 11.63 16.20
N PRO A 43 -2.27 12.33 15.06
CA PRO A 43 -2.27 11.68 13.76
C PRO A 43 -0.96 10.88 13.61
N PRO A 44 -1.03 9.61 13.15
CA PRO A 44 0.18 8.84 12.94
C PRO A 44 1.07 9.57 11.92
N LEU A 45 2.33 9.82 12.31
CA LEU A 45 3.39 10.42 11.47
C LEU A 45 3.81 9.54 10.28
N VAL A 46 3.01 8.53 9.93
CA VAL A 46 3.25 7.58 8.86
C VAL A 46 2.45 8.07 7.65
N LEU A 47 3.14 8.68 6.69
CA LEU A 47 2.54 9.29 5.51
C LEU A 47 1.87 8.28 4.55
N THR A 48 2.02 6.97 4.78
CA THR A 48 1.46 5.94 3.90
C THR A 48 0.90 4.77 4.72
N PRO A 49 -0.32 4.28 4.43
CA PRO A 49 -0.89 3.13 5.12
C PRO A 49 -0.01 1.90 4.94
N MET A 50 0.22 1.09 5.99
CA MET A 50 0.99 -0.14 5.85
C MET A 50 0.37 -1.13 4.86
N ALA A 51 -0.95 -1.07 4.69
CA ALA A 51 -1.66 -1.82 3.66
C ALA A 51 -1.19 -1.45 2.22
N THR A 52 -0.76 -0.22 1.97
CA THR A 52 -0.13 0.19 0.70
C THR A 52 1.19 -0.56 0.49
N ARG A 53 2.02 -0.67 1.53
CA ARG A 53 3.29 -1.42 1.47
C ARG A 53 3.08 -2.91 1.23
N LEU A 54 2.05 -3.50 1.83
CA LEU A 54 1.64 -4.88 1.53
C LEU A 54 1.19 -5.03 0.06
N GLY A 55 0.46 -4.05 -0.47
CA GLY A 55 0.09 -4.01 -1.88
C GLY A 55 1.30 -3.98 -2.81
N GLU A 56 2.32 -3.17 -2.48
CA GLU A 56 3.58 -3.10 -3.23
C GLU A 56 4.32 -4.44 -3.22
N TYR A 57 4.42 -5.07 -2.04
CA TYR A 57 5.01 -6.39 -1.85
C TYR A 57 4.32 -7.45 -2.72
N TYR A 58 2.98 -7.53 -2.67
CA TYR A 58 2.23 -8.52 -3.45
C TYR A 58 2.34 -8.26 -4.96
N LEU A 59 2.35 -7.00 -5.41
CA LEU A 59 2.59 -6.67 -6.81
C LEU A 59 3.96 -7.15 -7.31
N ALA A 60 5.00 -7.00 -6.47
CA ALA A 60 6.36 -7.42 -6.77
C ALA A 60 6.52 -8.95 -6.84
N LYS A 61 5.61 -9.69 -6.19
CA LYS A 61 5.53 -11.17 -6.22
C LYS A 61 4.56 -11.71 -7.28
N ASP A 62 4.05 -10.87 -8.18
CA ASP A 62 3.03 -11.22 -9.18
C ASP A 62 1.68 -11.66 -8.58
N GLN A 63 1.49 -11.49 -7.27
CA GLN A 63 0.29 -11.83 -6.50
C GLN A 63 -0.77 -10.73 -6.64
N THR A 64 -1.27 -10.57 -7.87
CA THR A 64 -2.08 -9.41 -8.28
C THR A 64 -3.37 -9.26 -7.46
N THR A 65 -4.08 -10.36 -7.15
CA THR A 65 -5.32 -10.32 -6.35
C THR A 65 -5.08 -9.81 -4.93
N GLN A 66 -4.04 -10.32 -4.26
CA GLN A 66 -3.70 -9.90 -2.89
C GLN A 66 -3.20 -8.45 -2.85
N ALA A 67 -2.56 -7.98 -3.94
CA ALA A 67 -2.19 -6.60 -4.07
C ALA A 67 -3.41 -5.68 -4.16
N ILE A 68 -4.40 -6.02 -5.00
CA ILE A 68 -5.67 -5.28 -5.12
C ILE A 68 -6.34 -5.16 -3.76
N GLU A 69 -6.52 -6.27 -3.04
CA GLU A 69 -7.14 -6.28 -1.71
C GLU A 69 -6.40 -5.37 -0.72
N SER A 70 -5.07 -5.41 -0.74
CA SER A 70 -4.23 -4.61 0.16
C SER A 70 -4.37 -3.11 -0.12
N TYR A 71 -4.36 -2.70 -1.39
CA TYR A 71 -4.58 -1.29 -1.74
C TYR A 71 -6.00 -0.83 -1.46
N GLN A 72 -7.02 -1.66 -1.69
CA GLN A 72 -8.40 -1.36 -1.32
C GLN A 72 -8.54 -1.13 0.19
N ARG A 73 -7.86 -1.95 1.01
CA ARG A 73 -7.82 -1.77 2.47
C ARG A 73 -7.13 -0.47 2.87
N ALA A 74 -6.05 -0.09 2.17
CA ALA A 74 -5.38 1.20 2.39
C ALA A 74 -6.33 2.38 2.11
N LEU A 75 -7.03 2.32 0.98
CA LEU A 75 -7.96 3.36 0.55
C LEU A 75 -9.24 3.41 1.39
N ALA A 76 -9.67 2.31 2.01
CA ALA A 76 -10.76 2.34 2.98
C ALA A 76 -10.44 3.21 4.20
N ALA A 77 -9.17 3.25 4.62
CA ALA A 77 -8.71 4.09 5.72
C ALA A 77 -8.32 5.52 5.25
N PHE A 78 -7.72 5.63 4.06
CA PHE A 78 -7.25 6.88 3.49
C PHE A 78 -7.67 6.99 2.01
N PRO A 79 -8.90 7.44 1.72
CA PRO A 79 -9.50 7.36 0.38
C PRO A 79 -8.77 8.12 -0.73
N ASN A 80 -7.95 9.11 -0.38
CA ASN A 80 -7.21 9.95 -1.32
C ASN A 80 -5.68 9.70 -1.26
N ASP A 81 -5.23 8.59 -0.67
CA ASP A 81 -3.81 8.24 -0.64
C ASP A 81 -3.30 7.96 -2.07
N MET A 82 -2.50 8.89 -2.59
CA MET A 82 -2.03 8.84 -3.98
C MET A 82 -1.16 7.59 -4.26
N ASN A 83 -0.38 7.13 -3.28
CA ASN A 83 0.44 5.93 -3.42
C ASN A 83 -0.43 4.67 -3.58
N ALA A 84 -1.46 4.53 -2.75
CA ALA A 84 -2.41 3.42 -2.84
C ALA A 84 -3.24 3.48 -4.14
N LEU A 85 -3.67 4.65 -4.59
CA LEU A 85 -4.39 4.80 -5.87
C LEU A 85 -3.51 4.39 -7.07
N LEU A 86 -2.25 4.84 -7.11
CA LEU A 86 -1.30 4.46 -8.16
C LEU A 86 -0.99 2.96 -8.14
N GLY A 87 -0.79 2.40 -6.95
CA GLY A 87 -0.58 0.97 -6.74
C GLY A 87 -1.78 0.12 -7.18
N LEU A 88 -3.00 0.54 -6.80
CA LEU A 88 -4.24 -0.13 -7.18
C LEU A 88 -4.44 -0.09 -8.69
N LYS A 89 -4.21 1.06 -9.33
CA LYS A 89 -4.28 1.19 -10.79
C LYS A 89 -3.33 0.20 -11.48
N LYS A 90 -2.07 0.13 -11.03
CA LYS A 90 -1.08 -0.80 -11.58
C LYS A 90 -1.53 -2.26 -11.41
N ALA A 91 -2.16 -2.58 -10.29
CA ALA A 91 -2.70 -3.91 -10.04
C ALA A 91 -3.89 -4.25 -10.95
N TYR A 92 -4.83 -3.32 -11.15
CA TYR A 92 -5.93 -3.49 -12.09
C TYR A 92 -5.46 -3.63 -13.54
N GLN A 93 -4.46 -2.85 -13.96
CA GLN A 93 -3.85 -2.99 -15.29
C GLN A 93 -3.27 -4.39 -15.51
N LYS A 94 -2.56 -4.93 -14.51
CA LYS A 94 -1.99 -6.28 -14.54
C LYS A 94 -3.07 -7.37 -14.56
N ALA A 95 -4.18 -7.15 -13.86
CA ALA A 95 -5.35 -8.01 -13.89
C ALA A 95 -6.23 -7.84 -15.15
N LYS A 96 -5.89 -6.91 -16.05
CA LYS A 96 -6.67 -6.54 -17.24
C LYS A 96 -8.09 -6.03 -16.93
N LEU A 97 -8.28 -5.51 -15.71
CA LEU A 97 -9.53 -4.93 -15.22
C LEU A 97 -9.64 -3.49 -15.74
N THR A 98 -10.12 -3.36 -16.98
CA THR A 98 -10.04 -2.12 -17.77
C THR A 98 -10.94 -1.03 -17.22
N LYS A 99 -12.15 -1.40 -16.75
CA LYS A 99 -13.10 -0.45 -16.17
C LYS A 99 -12.56 0.14 -14.88
N GLU A 100 -12.13 -0.71 -13.96
CA GLU A 100 -11.60 -0.33 -12.65
C GLU A 100 -10.31 0.49 -12.79
N THR A 101 -9.49 0.18 -13.80
CA THR A 101 -8.33 0.99 -14.16
C THR A 101 -8.73 2.41 -14.57
N ALA A 102 -9.74 2.55 -15.43
CA ALA A 102 -10.23 3.85 -15.91
C ALA A 102 -10.84 4.66 -14.76
N ASP A 103 -11.68 4.04 -13.93
CA ASP A 103 -12.31 4.67 -12.77
C ASP A 103 -11.23 5.17 -11.78
N THR A 104 -10.21 4.35 -11.51
CA THR A 104 -9.10 4.72 -10.63
C THR A 104 -8.22 5.83 -11.24
N GLU A 105 -7.97 5.79 -12.55
CA GLU A 105 -7.24 6.84 -13.26
C GLU A 105 -7.99 8.17 -13.19
N GLN A 106 -9.31 8.17 -13.43
CA GLN A 106 -10.13 9.38 -13.32
C GLN A 106 -9.99 10.00 -11.93
N LYS A 107 -10.11 9.19 -10.88
CA LYS A 107 -9.96 9.66 -9.50
C LYS A 107 -8.59 10.30 -9.23
N ILE A 108 -7.52 9.71 -9.77
CA ILE A 108 -6.16 10.26 -9.66
C ILE A 108 -6.06 11.64 -10.34
N GLN A 109 -6.66 11.80 -11.52
CA GLN A 109 -6.64 13.08 -12.24
C GLN A 109 -7.44 14.16 -11.51
N GLU A 110 -8.62 13.81 -10.99
CA GLU A 110 -9.44 14.73 -10.18
C GLU A 110 -8.69 15.24 -8.95
N LEU A 111 -7.90 14.39 -8.28
CA LEU A 111 -7.12 14.79 -7.10
C LEU A 111 -5.89 15.63 -7.47
N LYS A 112 -5.32 15.47 -8.66
CA LYS A 112 -4.18 16.28 -9.13
C LYS A 112 -4.60 17.67 -9.62
N ALA A 113 -5.86 17.83 -10.01
CA ALA A 113 -6.41 19.08 -10.50
C ALA A 113 -6.91 20.02 -9.39
N GLN A 114 -6.89 19.57 -8.12
CA GLN A 114 -7.22 20.34 -6.93
C GLN A 114 -5.98 21.00 -6.33
#